data_AF-A0A2E2BF26-F1
#
_entry.id   AF-A0A2E2BF26-F1
#
_cell.length_a   1.000
_cell.length_b   1.000
_cell.length_c   1.000
_cell.angle_alpha   90.00
_cell.angle_beta   90.00
_cell.angle_gamma   90.00
#
_symmetry.space_group_name_H-M   'P 1'
#
loop_
_entity.id
_entity.type
_entity.pdbx_description
1 polymer ?
#
loop_
_entity_poly.entity_id
_entity_poly.type
_entity_poly.pdbx_seq_one_letter_code
_entity_poly.pdbx_strand_id
1 'polypeptide(L)'
;MNLGYACINMTLAAQSDKITTNRGMIKRTFLDKGLDYAGSLALLNVKDLQKIIDWNVKNKITFFRVSSDVFPWASHYDLDSLPQYDKIKSVLSEIAKYVKKYNIRLTFHPGPYNVLTSPNDSVVKNTINDLKHHAEICDLLKLSFSTFNKINIHCNGVYGDKKSAMDRFCLNFETLPESVKTRLTIENDDKASMYSVKDLMYIYEKIGIPIVFDFHHHKFCDGGLSEKEALDLAVSTWPKSIRPVVHYSESKSAHESNPLIKPQAHSDYIKHLPETYGHELDIMIEAKAKELAITPFLK
;
A
#
# COMPACT_ATOMS: atom_id res chain seq x y z
N MET A 1 -17.10 -1.79 -10.05
CA MET A 1 -15.89 -2.33 -9.41
C MET A 1 -14.69 -2.07 -10.32
N ASN A 2 -13.57 -1.66 -9.75
CA ASN A 2 -12.32 -1.41 -10.45
C ASN A 2 -11.22 -2.21 -9.76
N LEU A 3 -10.58 -3.13 -10.47
CA LEU A 3 -9.59 -4.05 -9.91
C LEU A 3 -8.18 -3.49 -10.08
N GLY A 4 -7.37 -3.65 -9.04
CA GLY A 4 -5.95 -3.33 -9.06
C GLY A 4 -5.10 -4.47 -8.53
N TYR A 5 -3.80 -4.38 -8.79
CA TYR A 5 -2.79 -5.30 -8.28
C TYR A 5 -1.58 -4.54 -7.76
N ALA A 6 -0.69 -5.25 -7.05
CA ALA A 6 0.35 -4.64 -6.25
C ALA A 6 1.80 -4.89 -6.71
N CYS A 7 2.54 -3.79 -6.85
CA CYS A 7 3.99 -3.65 -6.94
C CYS A 7 4.63 -4.15 -8.23
N ILE A 8 4.41 -5.42 -8.60
CA ILE A 8 5.14 -6.12 -9.68
C ILE A 8 4.13 -6.56 -10.72
N ASN A 9 4.49 -6.45 -11.99
CA ASN A 9 3.79 -7.08 -13.09
C ASN A 9 4.54 -8.36 -13.49
N MET A 10 3.94 -9.54 -13.28
CA MET A 10 4.58 -10.84 -13.50
C MET A 10 4.87 -11.12 -14.97
N THR A 11 3.99 -10.67 -15.86
CA THR A 11 4.14 -10.79 -17.32
C THR A 11 5.37 -10.03 -17.81
N LEU A 12 5.53 -8.78 -17.36
CA LEU A 12 6.68 -7.96 -17.72
C LEU A 12 7.96 -8.41 -16.99
N ALA A 13 7.85 -8.91 -15.76
CA ALA A 13 8.99 -9.42 -15.00
C ALA A 13 9.55 -10.75 -15.53
N ALA A 14 8.76 -11.50 -16.30
CA ALA A 14 9.17 -12.77 -16.94
C ALA A 14 9.90 -12.58 -18.28
N GLN A 15 9.96 -11.36 -18.81
CA GLN A 15 10.65 -11.06 -20.07
C GLN A 15 12.18 -11.13 -19.91
N SER A 16 12.88 -11.34 -21.03
CA SER A 16 14.36 -11.32 -21.06
C SER A 16 14.94 -9.98 -20.61
N ASP A 17 14.35 -8.87 -21.10
CA ASP A 17 14.54 -7.55 -20.51
C ASP A 17 13.58 -7.37 -19.33
N LYS A 18 13.96 -7.92 -18.17
CA LYS A 18 13.13 -7.93 -16.96
C LYS A 18 12.75 -6.51 -16.53
N ILE A 19 11.46 -6.22 -16.57
CA ILE A 19 10.88 -4.97 -16.06
C ILE A 19 10.43 -5.17 -14.62
N THR A 20 10.94 -4.34 -13.70
CA THR A 20 10.55 -4.39 -12.28
C THR A 20 10.78 -3.07 -11.56
N THR A 21 10.12 -2.86 -10.43
CA THR A 21 10.16 -1.63 -9.61
C THR A 21 10.75 -1.86 -8.21
N ASN A 22 11.43 -3.00 -8.02
CA ASN A 22 11.97 -3.42 -6.73
C ASN A 22 13.46 -3.83 -6.80
N ARG A 23 14.22 -3.30 -7.77
CA ARG A 23 15.68 -3.49 -7.75
C ARG A 23 16.21 -2.85 -6.49
N GLY A 24 16.89 -3.63 -5.67
CA GLY A 24 17.43 -3.17 -4.40
C GLY A 24 18.88 -3.57 -4.23
N MET A 25 19.37 -3.38 -3.00
CA MET A 25 20.73 -3.69 -2.61
C MET A 25 20.78 -4.08 -1.15
N ILE A 26 21.82 -4.80 -0.73
CA ILE A 26 22.03 -5.14 0.68
C ILE A 26 22.82 -4.05 1.40
N LYS A 27 22.78 -4.04 2.74
CA LYS A 27 23.47 -3.05 3.59
C LYS A 27 24.94 -2.89 3.23
N ARG A 28 25.65 -4.01 3.02
CA ARG A 28 27.07 -4.01 2.65
C ARG A 28 27.32 -3.22 1.37
N THR A 29 26.52 -3.45 0.33
CA THR A 29 26.63 -2.73 -0.94
C THR A 29 26.26 -1.26 -0.79
N PHE A 30 25.35 -0.92 0.13
CA PHE A 30 24.98 0.48 0.38
C PHE A 30 26.12 1.26 1.03
N LEU A 31 26.77 0.65 2.02
CA LEU A 31 27.93 1.23 2.68
C LEU A 31 29.14 1.36 1.72
N ASP A 32 29.26 0.45 0.75
CA ASP A 32 30.36 0.43 -0.24
C ASP A 32 30.13 1.39 -1.42
N LYS A 33 28.95 1.33 -2.05
CA LYS A 33 28.65 2.08 -3.29
C LYS A 33 27.85 3.38 -3.06
N GLY A 34 27.26 3.55 -1.89
CA GLY A 34 26.56 4.77 -1.49
C GLY A 34 25.38 5.17 -2.39
N LEU A 35 25.10 6.48 -2.36
CA LEU A 35 23.94 7.09 -3.01
C LEU A 35 23.95 7.00 -4.54
N ASP A 36 25.12 6.95 -5.16
CA ASP A 36 25.20 6.87 -6.63
C ASP A 36 24.61 5.56 -7.17
N TYR A 37 24.92 4.43 -6.51
CA TYR A 37 24.34 3.16 -6.90
C TYR A 37 22.87 3.04 -6.50
N ALA A 38 22.49 3.55 -5.32
CA ALA A 38 21.09 3.60 -4.90
C ALA A 38 20.23 4.41 -5.89
N GLY A 39 20.70 5.59 -6.30
CA GLY A 39 20.01 6.44 -7.26
C GLY A 39 20.01 5.87 -8.68
N SER A 40 21.07 5.15 -9.08
CA SER A 40 21.08 4.40 -10.34
C SER A 40 20.02 3.30 -10.37
N LEU A 41 19.84 2.54 -9.27
CA LEU A 41 18.77 1.55 -9.15
C LEU A 41 17.38 2.20 -9.11
N ALA A 42 17.23 3.29 -8.37
CA ALA A 42 15.98 4.05 -8.30
C ALA A 42 15.56 4.59 -9.66
N LEU A 43 16.50 5.13 -10.45
CA LEU A 43 16.25 5.59 -11.82
C LEU A 43 15.77 4.45 -12.73
N LEU A 44 16.35 3.25 -12.61
CA LEU A 44 15.88 2.06 -13.35
C LEU A 44 14.47 1.65 -12.91
N ASN A 45 14.20 1.62 -11.61
CA ASN A 45 12.87 1.29 -11.08
C ASN A 45 11.81 2.28 -11.56
N VAL A 46 12.09 3.58 -11.55
CA VAL A 46 11.17 4.63 -12.01
C VAL A 46 10.93 4.54 -13.52
N LYS A 47 11.95 4.25 -14.32
CA LYS A 47 11.77 3.99 -15.77
C LYS A 47 10.87 2.78 -16.03
N ASP A 48 11.03 1.71 -15.25
CA ASP A 48 10.19 0.53 -15.38
C ASP A 48 8.78 0.73 -14.81
N LEU A 49 8.61 1.62 -13.83
CA LEU A 49 7.28 2.04 -13.38
C LEU A 49 6.48 2.63 -14.55
N GLN A 50 7.07 3.49 -15.40
CA GLN A 50 6.42 3.98 -16.61
C GLN A 50 5.96 2.82 -17.51
N LYS A 51 6.81 1.82 -17.75
CA LYS A 51 6.45 0.66 -18.59
C LYS A 51 5.29 -0.15 -18.00
N ILE A 52 5.26 -0.33 -16.68
CA ILE A 52 4.14 -0.99 -15.99
C ILE A 52 2.85 -0.17 -16.15
N ILE A 53 2.93 1.15 -15.98
CA ILE A 53 1.78 2.04 -16.15
C ILE A 53 1.27 2.03 -17.61
N ASP A 54 2.16 2.02 -18.59
CA ASP A 54 1.79 1.88 -20.01
C ASP A 54 1.08 0.56 -20.28
N TRP A 55 1.59 -0.53 -19.71
CA TRP A 55 0.97 -1.86 -19.83
C TRP A 55 -0.41 -1.88 -19.15
N ASN A 56 -0.54 -1.28 -17.96
CA ASN A 56 -1.81 -1.20 -17.25
C ASN A 56 -2.86 -0.47 -18.09
N VAL A 57 -2.53 0.68 -18.67
CA VAL A 57 -3.44 1.42 -19.55
C VAL A 57 -3.85 0.59 -20.76
N LYS A 58 -2.91 -0.10 -21.42
CA LYS A 58 -3.22 -0.99 -22.55
C LYS A 58 -4.17 -2.12 -22.18
N ASN A 59 -4.11 -2.60 -20.94
CA ASN A 59 -4.96 -3.66 -20.40
C ASN A 59 -6.14 -3.14 -19.57
N LYS A 60 -6.47 -1.84 -19.69
CA LYS A 60 -7.59 -1.17 -18.98
C LYS A 60 -7.55 -1.30 -17.45
N ILE A 61 -6.35 -1.41 -16.87
CA ILE A 61 -6.16 -1.42 -15.41
C ILE A 61 -5.84 0.00 -14.96
N THR A 62 -6.75 0.61 -14.22
CA THR A 62 -6.62 1.99 -13.73
C THR A 62 -6.34 2.09 -12.23
N PHE A 63 -6.12 0.97 -11.55
CA PHE A 63 -5.80 0.94 -10.12
C PHE A 63 -4.53 0.12 -9.87
N PHE A 64 -3.52 0.72 -9.24
CA PHE A 64 -2.23 0.08 -9.03
C PHE A 64 -1.58 0.53 -7.72
N ARG A 65 -1.00 -0.42 -6.99
CA ARG A 65 -0.16 -0.11 -5.82
C ARG A 65 1.30 -0.06 -6.25
N VAL A 66 1.93 1.10 -6.11
CA VAL A 66 3.36 1.29 -6.39
C VAL A 66 4.19 0.58 -5.33
N SER A 67 5.31 -0.02 -5.74
CA SER A 67 6.24 -0.69 -4.82
C SER A 67 6.88 0.31 -3.85
N SER A 68 6.97 -0.04 -2.56
CA SER A 68 7.78 0.72 -1.59
C SER A 68 9.28 0.65 -1.90
N ASP A 69 9.71 -0.35 -2.66
CA ASP A 69 11.12 -0.58 -3.00
C ASP A 69 11.59 0.22 -4.23
N VAL A 70 10.77 1.14 -4.77
CA VAL A 70 11.17 1.97 -5.94
C VAL A 70 12.47 2.70 -5.65
N PHE A 71 12.64 3.19 -4.42
CA PHE A 71 13.86 3.83 -3.92
C PHE A 71 14.53 2.92 -2.88
N PRO A 72 15.61 2.20 -3.25
CA PRO A 72 16.27 1.30 -2.32
C PRO A 72 16.86 2.07 -1.15
N TRP A 73 16.65 1.60 0.09
CA TRP A 73 17.18 2.24 1.29
C TRP A 73 16.69 3.67 1.51
N ALA A 74 15.54 4.07 0.94
CA ALA A 74 15.02 5.44 1.00
C ALA A 74 15.04 6.02 2.43
N SER A 75 14.70 5.23 3.45
CA SER A 75 14.73 5.66 4.86
C SER A 75 16.09 6.13 5.40
N HIS A 76 17.19 6.00 4.63
CA HIS A 76 18.55 6.36 5.01
C HIS A 76 19.10 7.61 4.31
N TYR A 77 18.35 8.25 3.41
CA TYR A 77 18.79 9.45 2.70
C TYR A 77 17.60 10.28 2.20
N ASP A 78 17.81 11.58 2.02
CA ASP A 78 16.82 12.44 1.36
C ASP A 78 16.86 12.22 -0.15
N LEU A 79 15.70 12.14 -0.84
CA LEU A 79 15.67 11.77 -2.26
C LEU A 79 16.47 12.74 -3.14
N ASP A 80 16.49 14.03 -2.79
CA ASP A 80 17.23 15.08 -3.50
C ASP A 80 18.75 15.00 -3.35
N SER A 81 19.25 14.19 -2.41
CA SER A 81 20.68 13.88 -2.27
C SER A 81 21.19 12.88 -3.31
N LEU A 82 20.30 12.21 -4.05
CA LEU A 82 20.68 11.26 -5.09
C LEU A 82 21.31 11.98 -6.29
N PRO A 83 22.48 11.56 -6.79
CA PRO A 83 23.07 12.13 -8.01
C PRO A 83 22.17 12.06 -9.25
N GLN A 84 21.23 11.10 -9.27
CA GLN A 84 20.25 10.89 -10.34
C GLN A 84 18.93 11.64 -10.12
N TYR A 85 18.78 12.42 -9.05
CA TYR A 85 17.50 13.03 -8.64
C TYR A 85 16.80 13.79 -9.76
N ASP A 86 17.49 14.70 -10.46
CA ASP A 86 16.88 15.49 -11.55
C ASP A 86 16.32 14.62 -12.67
N LYS A 87 17.04 13.54 -13.01
CA LYS A 87 16.56 12.56 -14.02
C LYS A 87 15.35 11.80 -13.50
N ILE A 88 15.38 11.36 -12.24
CA ILE A 88 14.26 10.66 -11.59
C ILE A 88 13.02 11.56 -11.57
N LYS A 89 13.15 12.80 -11.10
CA LYS A 89 12.10 13.82 -11.07
C LYS A 89 11.52 14.10 -12.45
N SER A 90 12.36 14.17 -13.47
CA SER A 90 11.90 14.31 -14.86
C SER A 90 11.05 13.12 -15.30
N VAL A 91 11.48 11.87 -15.02
CA VAL A 91 10.70 10.68 -15.40
C VAL A 91 9.39 10.60 -14.62
N LEU A 92 9.40 10.83 -13.30
CA LEU A 92 8.18 10.87 -12.48
C LEU A 92 7.21 11.96 -12.94
N SER A 93 7.72 13.11 -13.39
CA SER A 93 6.88 14.18 -13.95
C SER A 93 6.20 13.79 -15.26
N GLU A 94 6.82 12.95 -16.09
CA GLU A 94 6.16 12.40 -17.29
C GLU A 94 5.12 11.34 -16.91
N ILE A 95 5.45 10.45 -15.96
CA ILE A 95 4.48 9.49 -15.40
C ILE A 95 3.27 10.24 -14.84
N ALA A 96 3.47 11.36 -14.13
CA ALA A 96 2.41 12.19 -13.57
C ALA A 96 1.41 12.68 -14.63
N LYS A 97 1.90 13.17 -15.78
CA LYS A 97 1.05 13.60 -16.89
C LYS A 97 0.21 12.44 -17.41
N TYR A 98 0.82 11.25 -17.51
CA TYR A 98 0.17 10.05 -17.99
C TYR A 98 -0.89 9.53 -17.00
N VAL A 99 -0.55 9.45 -15.71
CA VAL A 99 -1.47 9.10 -14.61
C VAL A 99 -2.69 10.01 -14.61
N LYS A 100 -2.50 11.32 -14.77
CA LYS A 100 -3.61 12.29 -14.87
C LYS A 100 -4.44 12.07 -16.12
N LYS A 101 -3.81 11.87 -17.30
CA LYS A 101 -4.49 11.68 -18.58
C LYS A 101 -5.42 10.46 -18.57
N TYR A 102 -4.99 9.35 -17.96
CA TYR A 102 -5.75 8.09 -17.93
C TYR A 102 -6.51 7.87 -16.61
N ASN A 103 -6.56 8.88 -15.73
CA ASN A 103 -7.21 8.82 -14.42
C ASN A 103 -6.80 7.59 -13.59
N ILE A 104 -5.50 7.31 -13.53
CA ILE A 104 -4.96 6.15 -12.83
C ILE A 104 -4.90 6.44 -11.33
N ARG A 105 -5.50 5.57 -10.53
CA ARG A 105 -5.39 5.59 -9.08
C ARG A 105 -4.12 4.87 -8.64
N LEU A 106 -3.13 5.64 -8.21
CA LEU A 106 -1.92 5.11 -7.58
C LEU A 106 -2.04 5.16 -6.06
N THR A 107 -1.68 4.05 -5.41
CA THR A 107 -1.66 3.91 -3.95
C THR A 107 -0.36 3.29 -3.47
N PHE A 108 -0.13 3.33 -2.17
CA PHE A 108 1.09 2.87 -1.52
C PHE A 108 0.72 2.07 -0.27
N HIS A 109 1.58 1.12 0.09
CA HIS A 109 1.47 0.39 1.35
C HIS A 109 2.89 0.12 1.88
N PRO A 110 3.44 1.07 2.66
CA PRO A 110 4.70 0.86 3.36
C PRO A 110 4.67 -0.42 4.19
N GLY A 111 5.85 -1.03 4.37
CA GLY A 111 5.98 -2.32 5.04
C GLY A 111 5.60 -2.29 6.53
N PRO A 112 5.53 -3.47 7.19
CA PRO A 112 4.99 -3.64 8.54
C PRO A 112 5.83 -3.00 9.66
N TYR A 113 6.98 -2.40 9.33
CA TYR A 113 7.83 -1.67 10.27
C TYR A 113 7.32 -0.26 10.57
N ASN A 114 6.32 0.21 9.82
CA ASN A 114 5.63 1.47 10.05
C ASN A 114 4.58 1.28 11.16
N VAL A 115 4.94 1.66 12.39
CA VAL A 115 4.14 1.37 13.59
C VAL A 115 3.97 2.64 14.43
N LEU A 116 2.91 3.40 14.13
CA LEU A 116 2.58 4.63 14.87
C LEU A 116 2.04 4.35 16.28
N THR A 117 1.63 3.11 16.60
CA THR A 117 1.23 2.69 17.96
C THR A 117 2.41 2.48 18.90
N SER A 118 3.66 2.53 18.39
CA SER A 118 4.86 2.16 19.14
C SER A 118 5.11 3.07 20.34
N PRO A 119 5.44 2.52 21.52
CA PRO A 119 5.93 3.31 22.65
C PRO A 119 7.40 3.70 22.51
N ASN A 120 8.10 3.24 21.46
CA ASN A 120 9.50 3.55 21.22
C ASN A 120 9.63 4.69 20.21
N ASP A 121 10.10 5.85 20.67
CA ASP A 121 10.29 7.06 19.85
C ASP A 121 11.13 6.82 18.60
N SER A 122 12.12 5.93 18.64
CA SER A 122 12.95 5.64 17.46
C SER A 122 12.15 4.92 16.36
N VAL A 123 11.23 4.04 16.74
CA VAL A 123 10.33 3.34 15.80
C VAL A 123 9.35 4.35 15.19
N VAL A 124 8.80 5.25 16.00
CA VAL A 124 7.89 6.31 15.53
C VAL A 124 8.63 7.25 14.58
N LYS A 125 9.84 7.72 14.92
CA LYS A 125 10.65 8.58 14.06
C LYS A 125 10.97 7.92 12.71
N ASN A 126 11.34 6.63 12.73
CA ASN A 126 11.58 5.88 11.49
C ASN A 126 10.31 5.71 10.66
N THR A 127 9.17 5.47 11.30
CA THR A 127 7.86 5.41 10.63
C THR A 127 7.52 6.74 9.97
N ILE A 128 7.67 7.86 10.68
CA ILE A 128 7.43 9.20 10.13
C ILE A 128 8.35 9.45 8.93
N ASN A 129 9.62 9.03 8.99
CA ASN A 129 10.58 9.19 7.90
C ASN A 129 10.20 8.36 6.66
N ASP A 130 9.81 7.11 6.83
CA ASP A 130 9.39 6.25 5.72
C ASP A 130 8.08 6.74 5.08
N LEU A 131 7.12 7.18 5.89
CA LEU A 131 5.88 7.79 5.40
C LEU A 131 6.13 9.09 4.63
N LYS A 132 7.08 9.92 5.10
CA LYS A 132 7.54 11.12 4.40
C LYS A 132 8.05 10.79 3.00
N HIS A 133 8.89 9.76 2.85
CA HIS A 133 9.38 9.36 1.54
C HIS A 133 8.26 8.91 0.60
N HIS A 134 7.28 8.14 1.10
CA HIS A 134 6.13 7.76 0.29
C HIS A 134 5.31 8.99 -0.16
N ALA A 135 5.13 9.98 0.72
CA ALA A 135 4.47 11.23 0.37
C ALA A 135 5.29 12.07 -0.63
N GLU A 136 6.62 12.12 -0.50
CA GLU A 136 7.49 12.80 -1.46
C GLU A 136 7.40 12.16 -2.86
N ILE A 137 7.34 10.83 -2.94
CA ILE A 137 7.08 10.12 -4.21
C ILE A 137 5.72 10.52 -4.79
N CYS A 138 4.68 10.64 -3.95
CA CYS A 138 3.36 11.13 -4.37
C CYS A 138 3.45 12.55 -4.96
N ASP A 139 4.20 13.43 -4.31
CA ASP A 139 4.36 14.83 -4.71
C ASP A 139 5.16 14.94 -6.03
N LEU A 140 6.21 14.14 -6.22
CA LEU A 140 6.96 14.04 -7.49
C LEU A 140 6.09 13.51 -8.64
N LEU A 141 5.17 12.59 -8.34
CA LEU A 141 4.15 12.09 -9.26
C LEU A 141 2.95 13.06 -9.40
N LYS A 142 2.97 14.22 -8.74
CA LYS A 142 1.91 15.23 -8.73
C LYS A 142 0.53 14.65 -8.38
N LEU A 143 0.51 13.67 -7.48
CA LEU A 143 -0.70 13.02 -7.00
C LEU A 143 -1.46 13.94 -6.05
N SER A 144 -2.77 13.75 -5.98
CA SER A 144 -3.64 14.57 -5.13
C SER A 144 -3.29 14.43 -3.65
N PHE A 145 -3.42 15.51 -2.88
CA PHE A 145 -3.38 15.51 -1.41
C PHE A 145 -4.70 14.99 -0.86
N SER A 146 -4.99 13.72 -1.13
CA SER A 146 -6.21 13.06 -0.69
C SER A 146 -6.02 11.55 -0.61
N THR A 147 -6.92 10.88 0.12
CA THR A 147 -6.98 9.41 0.21
C THR A 147 -7.37 8.72 -1.11
N PHE A 148 -7.66 9.46 -2.18
CA PHE A 148 -7.64 8.90 -3.53
C PHE A 148 -6.27 8.29 -3.83
N ASN A 149 -5.19 8.94 -3.41
CA ASN A 149 -3.81 8.45 -3.54
C ASN A 149 -3.26 7.96 -2.19
N LYS A 150 -4.00 7.04 -1.57
CA LYS A 150 -3.72 6.62 -0.19
C LYS A 150 -2.32 6.04 0.03
N ILE A 151 -1.78 6.31 1.22
CA ILE A 151 -0.66 5.61 1.85
C ILE A 151 -1.26 4.78 2.96
N ASN A 152 -1.31 3.46 2.79
CA ASN A 152 -1.96 2.56 3.72
C ASN A 152 -0.97 1.96 4.72
N ILE A 153 -1.33 1.89 5.99
CA ILE A 153 -0.58 1.15 7.00
C ILE A 153 -1.51 0.34 7.89
N HIS A 154 -0.95 -0.68 8.53
CA HIS A 154 -1.60 -1.31 9.67
C HIS A 154 -1.32 -0.51 10.95
N CYS A 155 -2.21 -0.62 11.93
CA CYS A 155 -1.92 -0.12 13.27
C CYS A 155 -0.77 -0.91 13.89
N ASN A 156 -0.77 -2.24 13.73
CA ASN A 156 0.18 -3.17 14.35
C ASN A 156 0.28 -2.98 15.88
N GLY A 157 1.11 -3.77 16.56
CA GLY A 157 1.59 -3.47 17.93
C GLY A 157 0.54 -3.00 18.95
N VAL A 158 -0.11 -3.94 19.66
CA VAL A 158 -1.03 -3.59 20.77
C VAL A 158 -0.33 -3.18 22.05
N TYR A 159 0.94 -3.59 22.24
CA TYR A 159 1.76 -3.28 23.41
C TYR A 159 1.04 -3.46 24.77
N GLY A 160 0.24 -4.53 24.88
CA GLY A 160 -0.49 -4.91 26.09
C GLY A 160 -1.87 -4.28 26.24
N ASP A 161 -2.12 -3.10 25.68
CA ASP A 161 -3.41 -2.40 25.77
C ASP A 161 -3.76 -1.69 24.45
N LYS A 162 -4.80 -2.19 23.77
CA LYS A 162 -5.28 -1.65 22.49
C LYS A 162 -5.62 -0.18 22.59
N LYS A 163 -6.33 0.24 23.64
CA LYS A 163 -6.82 1.61 23.76
C LYS A 163 -5.66 2.59 23.88
N SER A 164 -4.72 2.35 24.80
CA SER A 164 -3.51 3.18 24.93
C SER A 164 -2.66 3.18 23.66
N ALA A 165 -2.60 2.06 22.94
CA ALA A 165 -1.91 2.00 21.65
C ALA A 165 -2.57 2.84 20.56
N MET A 166 -3.90 2.85 20.47
CA MET A 166 -4.64 3.72 19.54
C MET A 166 -4.57 5.19 19.95
N ASP A 167 -4.57 5.49 21.25
CA ASP A 167 -4.33 6.84 21.76
C ASP A 167 -2.94 7.36 21.33
N ARG A 168 -1.90 6.51 21.40
CA ARG A 168 -0.57 6.83 20.86
C ARG A 168 -0.57 6.99 19.35
N PHE A 169 -1.30 6.15 18.61
CA PHE A 169 -1.44 6.31 17.16
C PHE A 169 -1.97 7.72 16.82
N CYS A 170 -3.03 8.15 17.50
CA CYS A 170 -3.61 9.48 17.28
C CYS A 170 -2.64 10.61 17.62
N LEU A 171 -1.92 10.50 18.75
CA LEU A 171 -0.90 11.48 19.12
C LEU A 171 0.24 11.56 18.09
N ASN A 172 0.74 10.41 17.64
CA ASN A 172 1.84 10.36 16.67
C ASN A 172 1.37 10.80 15.27
N PHE A 173 0.12 10.53 14.90
CA PHE A 173 -0.48 11.06 13.68
C PHE A 173 -0.37 12.58 13.61
N GLU A 174 -0.58 13.29 14.73
CA GLU A 174 -0.49 14.74 14.75
C GLU A 174 0.88 15.29 14.37
N THR A 175 1.94 14.50 14.54
CA THR A 175 3.31 14.87 14.19
C THR A 175 3.65 14.63 12.72
N LEU A 176 2.76 13.96 11.96
CA LEU A 176 2.98 13.70 10.55
C LEU A 176 2.87 14.99 9.72
N PRO A 177 3.67 15.13 8.66
CA PRO A 177 3.49 16.22 7.70
C PRO A 177 2.13 16.14 7.01
N GLU A 178 1.62 17.29 6.58
CA GLU A 178 0.32 17.39 5.92
C GLU A 178 0.23 16.52 4.65
N SER A 179 1.33 16.42 3.90
CA SER A 179 1.44 15.56 2.71
C SER A 179 1.18 14.07 3.03
N VAL A 180 1.53 13.63 4.25
CA VAL A 180 1.21 12.28 4.75
C VAL A 180 -0.21 12.23 5.31
N LYS A 181 -0.58 13.16 6.21
CA LYS A 181 -1.90 13.17 6.89
C LYS A 181 -3.07 13.09 5.90
N THR A 182 -3.01 13.87 4.83
CA THR A 182 -4.07 13.94 3.79
C THR A 182 -4.22 12.65 2.97
N ARG A 183 -3.21 11.76 2.99
CA ARG A 183 -3.17 10.52 2.20
C ARG A 183 -3.23 9.27 3.07
N LEU A 184 -2.99 9.36 4.38
CA LEU A 184 -2.89 8.19 5.23
C LEU A 184 -4.24 7.45 5.32
N THR A 185 -4.20 6.13 5.31
CA THR A 185 -5.32 5.25 5.67
C THR A 185 -4.83 4.14 6.58
N ILE A 186 -5.75 3.54 7.33
CA ILE A 186 -5.48 2.40 8.22
C ILE A 186 -6.26 1.17 7.79
N GLU A 187 -5.73 -0.02 8.04
CA GLU A 187 -6.33 -1.30 7.62
C GLU A 187 -6.44 -2.28 8.79
N ASN A 188 -7.52 -3.08 8.81
CA ASN A 188 -7.72 -4.13 9.81
C ASN A 188 -6.67 -5.25 9.69
N ASP A 189 -6.23 -5.77 10.83
CA ASP A 189 -5.10 -6.72 10.93
C ASP A 189 -5.53 -8.19 10.83
N ASP A 190 -4.56 -9.07 10.58
CA ASP A 190 -4.74 -10.51 10.34
C ASP A 190 -4.61 -11.41 11.58
N LYS A 191 -4.65 -10.80 12.78
CA LYS A 191 -4.55 -11.52 14.07
C LYS A 191 -5.63 -11.07 15.04
N ALA A 192 -6.27 -12.04 15.68
CA ALA A 192 -7.32 -11.80 16.67
C ALA A 192 -6.90 -10.86 17.82
N SER A 193 -5.60 -10.86 18.18
CA SER A 193 -5.06 -9.96 19.22
C SER A 193 -4.81 -8.52 18.75
N MET A 194 -4.87 -8.25 17.43
CA MET A 194 -4.64 -6.94 16.80
C MET A 194 -5.96 -6.24 16.49
N TYR A 195 -6.05 -5.38 15.47
CA TYR A 195 -7.15 -4.43 15.31
C TYR A 195 -8.16 -4.87 14.25
N SER A 196 -9.41 -5.05 14.68
CA SER A 196 -10.57 -5.22 13.81
C SER A 196 -11.06 -3.87 13.27
N VAL A 197 -11.95 -3.86 12.28
CA VAL A 197 -12.61 -2.60 11.83
C VAL A 197 -13.28 -1.88 13.01
N LYS A 198 -13.91 -2.62 13.92
CA LYS A 198 -14.54 -2.07 15.12
C LYS A 198 -13.56 -1.33 16.01
N ASP A 199 -12.34 -1.86 16.18
CA ASP A 199 -11.29 -1.17 16.92
C ASP A 199 -10.84 0.10 16.17
N LEU A 200 -10.64 0.00 14.85
CA LEU A 200 -10.17 1.13 14.03
C LEU A 200 -11.14 2.30 13.97
N MET A 201 -12.44 2.07 14.18
CA MET A 201 -13.43 3.16 14.33
C MET A 201 -13.06 4.13 15.46
N TYR A 202 -12.43 3.65 16.54
CA TYR A 202 -11.94 4.52 17.62
C TYR A 202 -10.93 5.56 17.12
N ILE A 203 -10.05 5.17 16.20
CA ILE A 203 -9.08 6.07 15.58
C ILE A 203 -9.81 7.01 14.61
N TYR A 204 -10.67 6.47 13.74
CA TYR A 204 -11.44 7.29 12.80
C TYR A 204 -12.26 8.39 13.51
N GLU A 205 -12.95 8.07 14.60
CA GLU A 205 -13.73 9.05 15.38
C GLU A 205 -12.89 10.19 15.96
N LYS A 206 -11.60 9.97 16.20
CA LYS A 206 -10.69 10.97 16.77
C LYS A 206 -10.02 11.85 15.73
N ILE A 207 -9.57 11.26 14.62
CA ILE A 207 -8.68 11.93 13.66
C ILE A 207 -9.15 11.83 12.19
N GLY A 208 -10.28 11.18 11.93
CA GLY A 208 -10.95 11.18 10.62
C GLY A 208 -10.25 10.39 9.51
N ILE A 209 -9.32 9.49 9.85
CA ILE A 209 -8.56 8.70 8.86
C ILE A 209 -9.42 7.56 8.30
N PRO A 210 -9.57 7.44 6.96
CA PRO A 210 -10.34 6.36 6.37
C PRO A 210 -9.77 4.98 6.64
N ILE A 211 -10.67 4.02 6.79
CA ILE A 211 -10.38 2.61 7.03
C ILE A 211 -10.45 1.86 5.71
N VAL A 212 -9.33 1.25 5.30
CA VAL A 212 -9.30 0.24 4.24
C VAL A 212 -9.77 -1.08 4.85
N PHE A 213 -10.83 -1.64 4.29
CA PHE A 213 -11.28 -2.97 4.68
C PHE A 213 -10.50 -4.04 3.93
N ASP A 214 -9.86 -4.96 4.65
CA ASP A 214 -9.32 -6.19 4.09
C ASP A 214 -10.21 -7.39 4.46
N PHE A 215 -10.78 -8.00 3.43
CA PHE A 215 -11.71 -9.14 3.52
C PHE A 215 -11.05 -10.40 4.11
N HIS A 216 -9.77 -10.62 3.83
CA HIS A 216 -9.05 -11.80 4.29
C HIS A 216 -8.62 -11.63 5.75
N HIS A 217 -8.13 -10.45 6.12
CA HIS A 217 -7.78 -10.11 7.50
C HIS A 217 -8.99 -10.16 8.43
N HIS A 218 -10.17 -9.71 7.96
CA HIS A 218 -11.41 -9.74 8.74
C HIS A 218 -11.74 -11.15 9.26
N LYS A 219 -11.42 -12.21 8.51
CA LYS A 219 -11.63 -13.60 8.92
C LYS A 219 -10.82 -14.01 10.15
N PHE A 220 -9.76 -13.27 10.47
CA PHE A 220 -8.88 -13.53 11.61
C PHE A 220 -9.03 -12.51 12.75
N CYS A 221 -9.60 -11.34 12.46
CA CYS A 221 -9.84 -10.27 13.42
C CYS A 221 -11.17 -9.55 13.10
N ASP A 222 -12.29 -10.24 13.33
CA ASP A 222 -13.63 -9.75 12.94
C ASP A 222 -14.20 -8.70 13.92
N GLY A 223 -13.71 -8.65 15.15
CA GLY A 223 -14.24 -7.79 16.21
C GLY A 223 -15.71 -8.11 16.60
N GLY A 224 -16.19 -9.30 16.25
CA GLY A 224 -17.59 -9.73 16.42
C GLY A 224 -18.56 -9.12 15.40
N LEU A 225 -18.08 -8.56 14.29
CA LEU A 225 -18.90 -8.05 13.20
C LEU A 225 -18.97 -9.04 12.05
N SER A 226 -20.13 -9.13 11.39
CA SER A 226 -20.21 -9.80 10.09
C SER A 226 -19.38 -9.05 9.04
N GLU A 227 -18.98 -9.74 7.97
CA GLU A 227 -18.23 -9.13 6.85
C GLU A 227 -18.96 -7.91 6.28
N LYS A 228 -20.29 -8.00 6.09
CA LYS A 228 -21.11 -6.89 5.61
C LYS A 228 -21.10 -5.71 6.57
N GLU A 229 -21.29 -5.92 7.88
CA GLU A 229 -21.29 -4.84 8.87
C GLU A 229 -19.92 -4.15 8.95
N ALA A 230 -18.84 -4.93 8.92
CA ALA A 230 -17.49 -4.38 8.92
C ALA A 230 -17.18 -3.59 7.64
N LEU A 231 -17.58 -4.10 6.47
CA LEU A 231 -17.46 -3.38 5.21
C LEU A 231 -18.28 -2.08 5.23
N ASP A 232 -19.55 -2.13 5.66
CA ASP A 232 -20.43 -0.96 5.75
C ASP A 232 -19.79 0.14 6.63
N LEU A 233 -19.24 -0.24 7.79
CA LEU A 233 -18.52 0.68 8.68
C LEU A 233 -17.27 1.25 8.01
N ALA A 234 -16.40 0.42 7.45
CA ALA A 234 -15.18 0.90 6.80
C ALA A 234 -15.50 1.84 5.64
N VAL A 235 -16.46 1.50 4.77
CA VAL A 235 -16.92 2.36 3.67
C VAL A 235 -17.46 3.70 4.18
N SER A 236 -18.15 3.72 5.33
CA SER A 236 -18.69 4.95 5.91
C SER A 236 -17.62 5.98 6.29
N THR A 237 -16.37 5.55 6.48
CA THR A 237 -15.24 6.41 6.85
C THR A 237 -14.62 7.17 5.68
N TRP A 238 -14.96 6.81 4.44
CA TRP A 238 -14.39 7.44 3.25
C TRP A 238 -15.13 8.71 2.86
N PRO A 239 -14.43 9.76 2.38
CA PRO A 239 -15.08 10.93 1.78
C PRO A 239 -16.03 10.52 0.66
N LYS A 240 -17.24 11.10 0.63
CA LYS A 240 -18.29 10.72 -0.35
C LYS A 240 -17.88 10.89 -1.82
N SER A 241 -16.93 11.78 -2.11
CA SER A 241 -16.39 12.02 -3.45
C SER A 241 -15.31 11.02 -3.87
N ILE A 242 -14.85 10.15 -2.95
CA ILE A 242 -13.78 9.20 -3.19
C ILE A 242 -14.34 7.79 -3.05
N ARG A 243 -14.24 7.00 -4.12
CA ARG A 243 -14.60 5.58 -4.06
C ARG A 243 -13.72 4.88 -3.01
N PRO A 244 -14.28 4.12 -2.06
CA PRO A 244 -13.47 3.41 -1.07
C PRO A 244 -12.50 2.41 -1.70
N VAL A 245 -11.33 2.26 -1.10
CA VAL A 245 -10.43 1.15 -1.41
C VAL A 245 -10.62 0.05 -0.38
N VAL A 246 -10.72 -1.17 -0.88
CA VAL A 246 -10.69 -2.40 -0.09
C VAL A 246 -9.58 -3.31 -0.61
N HIS A 247 -9.09 -4.19 0.25
CA HIS A 247 -8.10 -5.21 -0.09
C HIS A 247 -8.75 -6.58 -0.08
N TYR A 248 -8.38 -7.41 -1.04
CA TYR A 248 -8.89 -8.78 -1.14
C TYR A 248 -7.77 -9.76 -1.45
N SER A 249 -7.74 -10.84 -0.69
CA SER A 249 -6.91 -12.01 -0.93
C SER A 249 -7.65 -13.27 -0.52
N GLU A 250 -7.12 -14.42 -0.93
CA GLU A 250 -7.62 -15.72 -0.50
C GLU A 250 -6.50 -16.50 0.21
N SER A 251 -6.88 -17.44 1.09
CA SER A 251 -5.93 -18.25 1.85
C SER A 251 -5.25 -19.30 0.96
N LYS A 252 -3.91 -19.27 0.90
CA LYS A 252 -3.10 -20.31 0.29
C LYS A 252 -3.31 -21.68 0.95
N SER A 253 -3.41 -21.69 2.29
CA SER A 253 -3.68 -22.91 3.06
C SER A 253 -5.01 -23.55 2.65
N ALA A 254 -6.07 -22.74 2.50
CA ALA A 254 -7.36 -23.24 2.04
C ALA A 254 -7.33 -23.71 0.57
N HIS A 255 -6.60 -23.00 -0.31
CA HIS A 255 -6.46 -23.38 -1.72
C HIS A 255 -5.79 -24.73 -1.89
N GLU A 256 -4.72 -24.97 -1.14
CA GLU A 256 -3.92 -26.18 -1.21
C GLU A 256 -4.42 -27.28 -0.26
N SER A 257 -5.46 -27.00 0.54
CA SER A 257 -5.92 -27.87 1.62
C SER A 257 -4.77 -28.32 2.54
N ASN A 258 -3.82 -27.40 2.78
CA ASN A 258 -2.58 -27.69 3.49
C ASN A 258 -2.50 -26.91 4.82
N PRO A 259 -2.76 -27.56 5.96
CA PRO A 259 -2.76 -26.90 7.27
C PRO A 259 -1.36 -26.51 7.77
N LEU A 260 -0.29 -26.96 7.11
CA LEU A 260 1.08 -26.55 7.45
C LEU A 260 1.40 -25.12 6.96
N ILE A 261 0.63 -24.63 5.98
CA ILE A 261 0.72 -23.25 5.51
C ILE A 261 -0.09 -22.37 6.46
N LYS A 262 0.48 -21.23 6.88
CA LYS A 262 -0.23 -20.27 7.71
C LYS A 262 -1.54 -19.87 7.03
N PRO A 263 -2.68 -19.85 7.72
CA PRO A 263 -3.97 -19.55 7.10
C PRO A 263 -4.03 -18.11 6.55
N GLN A 264 -3.25 -17.19 7.10
CA GLN A 264 -3.10 -15.81 6.62
C GLN A 264 -2.32 -15.71 5.31
N ALA A 265 -1.54 -16.72 4.91
CA ALA A 265 -0.71 -16.63 3.70
C ALA A 265 -1.58 -16.44 2.45
N HIS A 266 -1.29 -15.42 1.65
CA HIS A 266 -2.03 -15.13 0.42
C HIS A 266 -1.77 -16.20 -0.63
N SER A 267 -2.83 -16.62 -1.31
CA SER A 267 -2.80 -17.50 -2.47
C SER A 267 -2.10 -16.86 -3.68
N ASP A 268 -1.75 -17.69 -4.65
CA ASP A 268 -1.16 -17.20 -5.90
C ASP A 268 -2.19 -16.52 -6.78
N TYR A 269 -3.42 -17.06 -6.82
CA TYR A 269 -4.56 -16.53 -7.59
C TYR A 269 -5.77 -16.37 -6.68
N ILE A 270 -6.73 -15.54 -7.10
CA ILE A 270 -8.09 -15.54 -6.55
C ILE A 270 -8.98 -16.42 -7.43
N LYS A 271 -9.97 -17.07 -6.82
CA LYS A 271 -10.99 -17.87 -7.53
C LYS A 271 -12.28 -17.08 -7.72
N HIS A 272 -12.55 -16.12 -6.84
CA HIS A 272 -13.78 -15.34 -6.85
C HIS A 272 -13.48 -13.85 -6.66
N LEU A 273 -14.46 -13.01 -7.01
CA LEU A 273 -14.48 -11.63 -6.57
C LEU A 273 -15.18 -11.55 -5.20
N PRO A 274 -14.79 -10.62 -4.31
CA PRO A 274 -15.51 -10.42 -3.05
C PRO A 274 -16.94 -9.95 -3.29
N GLU A 275 -17.83 -10.29 -2.35
CA GLU A 275 -19.16 -9.70 -2.29
C GLU A 275 -19.03 -8.23 -1.88
N THR A 276 -19.59 -7.32 -2.69
CA THR A 276 -19.49 -5.87 -2.41
C THR A 276 -20.70 -5.36 -1.65
N TYR A 277 -21.74 -6.18 -1.48
CA TYR A 277 -22.96 -5.83 -0.76
C TYR A 277 -23.63 -4.55 -1.32
N GLY A 278 -23.49 -4.32 -2.63
CA GLY A 278 -24.03 -3.14 -3.31
C GLY A 278 -23.11 -1.91 -3.33
N HIS A 279 -21.95 -1.96 -2.68
CA HIS A 279 -20.99 -0.85 -2.69
C HIS A 279 -20.21 -0.77 -4.00
N GLU A 280 -19.95 0.46 -4.46
CA GLU A 280 -18.96 0.71 -5.50
C GLU A 280 -17.56 0.81 -4.89
N LEU A 281 -16.69 -0.15 -5.23
CA LEU A 281 -15.36 -0.27 -4.61
C LEU A 281 -14.24 -0.31 -5.65
N ASP A 282 -13.09 0.27 -5.29
CA ASP A 282 -11.79 -0.02 -5.90
C ASP A 282 -11.12 -1.14 -5.09
N ILE A 283 -10.84 -2.28 -5.72
CA ILE A 283 -10.42 -3.50 -5.02
C ILE A 283 -8.98 -3.83 -5.37
N MET A 284 -8.10 -3.75 -4.38
CA MET A 284 -6.70 -4.14 -4.51
C MET A 284 -6.59 -5.64 -4.26
N ILE A 285 -6.23 -6.39 -5.30
CA ILE A 285 -6.02 -7.83 -5.19
C ILE A 285 -4.60 -8.11 -4.71
N GLU A 286 -4.49 -8.73 -3.53
CA GLU A 286 -3.22 -9.05 -2.89
C GLU A 286 -2.78 -10.49 -3.08
N ALA A 287 -2.78 -10.96 -4.32
CA ALA A 287 -2.34 -12.31 -4.68
C ALA A 287 -0.86 -12.36 -5.14
N LYS A 288 -0.20 -13.53 -5.08
CA LYS A 288 1.20 -13.65 -5.50
C LYS A 288 1.40 -13.53 -7.01
N ALA A 289 0.42 -13.93 -7.83
CA ALA A 289 0.48 -13.85 -9.29
C ALA A 289 0.14 -12.46 -9.86
N LYS A 290 -0.15 -11.47 -9.00
CA LYS A 290 -0.28 -10.05 -9.37
C LYS A 290 -1.36 -9.80 -10.43
N GLU A 291 -1.03 -9.16 -11.55
CA GLU A 291 -1.96 -8.86 -12.62
C GLU A 291 -2.59 -10.12 -13.22
N LEU A 292 -1.88 -11.27 -13.19
CA LEU A 292 -2.41 -12.54 -13.66
C LEU A 292 -3.60 -13.02 -12.81
N ALA A 293 -3.64 -12.62 -11.53
CA ALA A 293 -4.75 -12.96 -10.64
C ALA A 293 -6.02 -12.17 -10.96
N ILE A 294 -5.91 -10.99 -11.57
CA ILE A 294 -7.07 -10.15 -11.90
C ILE A 294 -7.50 -10.29 -13.36
N THR A 295 -6.58 -10.68 -14.26
CA THR A 295 -6.82 -10.79 -15.71
C THR A 295 -8.09 -11.56 -16.06
N PRO A 296 -8.42 -12.72 -15.46
CA PRO A 296 -9.65 -13.46 -15.77
C PRO A 296 -10.95 -12.70 -15.48
N PHE A 297 -10.88 -11.65 -14.66
CA PHE A 297 -12.02 -10.85 -14.20
C PHE A 297 -12.12 -9.47 -14.87
N LEU A 298 -11.14 -9.10 -15.71
CA LEU A 298 -11.16 -7.86 -16.48
C LEU A 298 -12.07 -8.01 -17.71
N LYS A 299 -12.80 -6.93 -18.06
CA LYS A 299 -13.72 -6.87 -19.21
C LYS A 299 -13.18 -6.03 -20.37
#